data_AF-A0A0C1R7W6-F1
#
_entry.id   AF-A0A0C1R7W6-F1
#
_cell.length_a   1.000
_cell.length_b   1.000
_cell.length_c   1.000
_cell.angle_alpha   90.00
_cell.angle_beta   90.00
_cell.angle_gamma   90.00
#
_symmetry.space_group_name_H-M   'P 1'
#
loop_
_entity.id
_entity.type
_entity.pdbx_description
1 polymer ?
#
loop_
_entity_poly.entity_id
_entity_poly.type
_entity_poly.pdbx_seq_one_letter_code
_entity_poly.pdbx_strand_id
1 'polypeptide(L)'
;MANYVLTLPLKMEKWQEDILEKRLNIARQIYNACLGEILSRYRLMQRQKEYGLAMKMVKGKKRNAIFDKLSKKFGVTKFDLNKFIKSMGQKFKQNLGSQMVQEIAERSFTSFEKLIRKMLTIAVMDNIISPITKYNLSRAVEGLAQ
;
A
#
# COMPACT_ATOMS: atom_id res chain seq x y z
N MET A 1 2.81 5.21 -36.53
CA MET A 1 3.28 3.81 -36.62
C MET A 1 2.34 2.98 -35.73
N ALA A 2 1.57 2.06 -36.31
CA ALA A 2 0.56 1.31 -35.56
C ALA A 2 1.21 0.10 -34.88
N ASN A 3 1.10 0.00 -33.56
CA ASN A 3 1.52 -1.17 -32.79
C ASN A 3 0.32 -2.08 -32.60
N TYR A 4 0.41 -3.33 -33.04
CA TYR A 4 -0.60 -4.36 -32.81
C TYR A 4 -0.13 -5.30 -31.70
N VAL A 5 -1.02 -5.65 -30.78
CA VAL A 5 -0.75 -6.60 -29.69
C VAL A 5 -1.58 -7.86 -29.94
N LEU A 6 -0.91 -8.96 -30.28
CA LEU A 6 -1.52 -10.27 -30.41
C LEU A 6 -1.48 -10.98 -29.05
N THR A 7 -2.64 -11.41 -28.54
CA THR A 7 -2.75 -12.18 -27.30
C THR A 7 -3.18 -13.61 -27.64
N LEU A 8 -2.35 -14.60 -27.33
CA LEU A 8 -2.64 -16.02 -27.59
C LEU A 8 -2.91 -16.76 -26.27
N PRO A 9 -3.85 -17.72 -26.25
CA PRO A 9 -4.10 -18.52 -25.06
C PRO A 9 -2.92 -19.47 -24.80
N LEU A 10 -2.50 -19.54 -23.54
CA LEU A 10 -1.46 -20.47 -23.11
C LEU A 10 -2.07 -21.87 -22.96
N LYS A 11 -1.65 -22.82 -23.81
CA LYS A 11 -2.02 -24.24 -23.66
C LYS A 11 -1.00 -24.93 -22.77
N MET A 12 -1.45 -25.46 -21.63
CA MET A 12 -0.60 -26.14 -20.64
C MET A 12 -1.17 -27.52 -20.32
N GLU A 13 -0.31 -28.41 -19.87
CA GLU A 13 -0.73 -29.69 -19.28
C GLU A 13 -1.06 -29.51 -17.78
N LYS A 14 -1.89 -30.40 -17.22
CA LYS A 14 -2.42 -30.24 -15.86
C LYS A 14 -1.34 -30.07 -14.79
N TRP A 15 -0.25 -30.83 -14.88
CA TRP A 15 0.86 -30.74 -13.92
C TRP A 15 1.59 -29.38 -13.97
N GLN A 16 1.61 -28.71 -15.13
CA GLN A 16 2.20 -27.39 -15.27
C GLN A 16 1.32 -26.31 -14.63
N GLU A 17 -0.01 -26.45 -14.75
CA GLU A 17 -0.97 -25.60 -14.07
C GLU A 17 -0.81 -25.71 -12.55
N ASP A 18 -0.71 -26.92 -12.01
CA ASP A 18 -0.59 -27.14 -10.56
C ASP A 18 0.71 -26.52 -9.99
N ILE A 19 1.82 -26.58 -10.74
CA ILE A 19 3.07 -25.89 -10.38
C ILE A 19 2.87 -24.37 -10.37
N LEU A 20 2.23 -23.82 -11.39
CA LEU A 20 2.01 -22.39 -11.51
C LEU A 20 1.07 -21.89 -10.40
N GLU A 21 -0.01 -22.61 -10.15
CA GLU A 21 -0.98 -22.29 -9.09
C GLU A 21 -0.31 -22.27 -7.72
N LYS A 22 0.54 -23.27 -7.42
CA LYS A 22 1.31 -23.31 -6.18
C LYS A 22 2.20 -22.07 -6.03
N ARG A 23 2.93 -21.69 -7.08
CA ARG A 23 3.81 -20.50 -7.07
C ARG A 23 3.02 -19.20 -6.89
N LEU A 24 1.93 -19.04 -7.63
CA LEU A 24 1.06 -17.87 -7.56
C LEU A 24 0.38 -17.74 -6.19
N ASN A 25 -0.04 -18.86 -5.59
CA ASN A 25 -0.65 -18.85 -4.27
C ASN A 25 0.36 -18.42 -3.20
N ILE A 26 1.59 -18.93 -3.25
CA ILE A 26 2.66 -18.50 -2.33
C ILE A 26 2.96 -17.00 -2.54
N ALA A 27 3.06 -16.54 -3.79
CA ALA A 27 3.28 -15.12 -4.09
C ALA A 27 2.17 -14.24 -3.50
N ARG A 28 0.91 -14.67 -3.60
CA ARG A 28 -0.26 -13.99 -3.02
C ARG A 28 -0.19 -13.92 -1.49
N GLN A 29 0.19 -15.01 -0.84
CA GLN A 29 0.35 -15.05 0.62
C GLN A 29 1.45 -14.08 1.08
N ILE A 30 2.60 -14.10 0.39
CA ILE A 30 3.70 -13.18 0.66
C ILE A 30 3.26 -11.72 0.46
N TYR A 31 2.57 -11.41 -0.63
CA TYR A 31 2.03 -10.07 -0.89
C TYR A 31 1.10 -9.59 0.23
N ASN A 32 0.14 -10.43 0.63
CA ASN A 32 -0.82 -10.10 1.69
C ASN A 32 -0.13 -9.92 3.04
N ALA A 33 0.87 -10.75 3.37
CA ALA A 33 1.65 -10.60 4.59
C ALA A 33 2.44 -9.28 4.61
N CYS A 34 3.09 -8.92 3.49
CA CYS A 34 3.76 -7.63 3.35
C CYS A 34 2.82 -6.45 3.51
N LEU A 35 1.64 -6.51 2.89
CA LEU A 35 0.63 -5.46 2.98
C LEU A 35 0.08 -5.33 4.41
N GLY A 36 -0.20 -6.45 5.08
CA GLY A 36 -0.66 -6.47 6.46
C GLY A 36 0.36 -5.85 7.42
N GLU A 37 1.63 -6.23 7.28
CA GLU A 37 2.71 -5.73 8.14
C GLU A 37 2.90 -4.21 7.97
N ILE A 38 2.99 -3.72 6.74
CA ILE A 38 3.20 -2.28 6.49
C ILE A 38 2.01 -1.43 6.95
N LEU A 39 0.78 -1.92 6.74
CA LEU A 39 -0.42 -1.25 7.22
C LEU A 39 -0.49 -1.21 8.76
N SER A 40 -0.08 -2.29 9.42
CA SER A 40 0.00 -2.35 10.88
C SER A 40 0.99 -1.30 11.42
N ARG A 41 2.21 -1.28 10.89
CA ARG A 41 3.24 -0.28 11.25
C ARG A 41 2.77 1.16 10.97
N TYR A 42 2.10 1.38 9.83
CA TYR A 42 1.55 2.67 9.47
C TYR A 42 0.45 3.13 10.44
N ARG A 43 -0.46 2.24 10.86
CA ARG A 43 -1.47 2.56 11.89
C ARG A 43 -0.83 2.95 13.21
N LEU A 44 0.27 2.31 13.61
CA LEU A 44 1.03 2.69 14.81
C LEU A 44 1.66 4.09 14.65
N MET A 45 2.20 4.38 13.47
CA MET A 45 2.74 5.70 13.14
C MET A 45 1.66 6.80 13.19
N GLN A 46 0.45 6.52 12.68
CA GLN A 46 -0.67 7.48 12.70
C GLN A 46 -1.13 7.86 14.10
N ARG A 47 -1.01 6.96 15.08
CA ARG A 47 -1.38 7.22 16.49
C ARG A 47 -0.44 8.21 17.18
N GLN A 48 0.72 8.51 16.61
CA GLN A 48 1.67 9.44 17.20
C GLN A 48 1.22 10.89 17.06
N LYS A 49 1.41 11.68 18.11
CA LYS A 49 1.09 13.12 18.11
C LYS A 49 1.85 13.86 17.02
N GLU A 50 3.11 13.48 16.78
CA GLU A 50 3.97 14.05 15.72
C GLU A 50 3.35 13.89 14.32
N TYR A 51 2.67 12.77 14.05
CA TYR A 51 2.00 12.53 12.77
C TYR A 51 0.84 13.51 12.55
N GLY A 52 0.02 13.70 13.58
CA GLY A 52 -1.10 14.67 13.55
C GLY A 52 -0.62 16.11 13.38
N LEU A 53 0.48 16.50 14.03
CA LEU A 53 1.10 17.82 13.84
C LEU A 53 1.61 18.00 12.40
N ALA A 54 2.28 16.99 11.85
CA ALA A 54 2.77 17.03 10.47
C ALA A 54 1.64 17.11 9.44
N MET A 55 0.48 16.51 9.70
CA MET A 55 -0.69 16.63 8.81
C MET A 55 -1.29 18.04 8.76
N LYS A 56 -1.20 18.80 9.86
CA LYS A 56 -1.67 20.19 9.92
C LYS A 56 -0.71 21.18 9.25
N MET A 57 0.54 20.77 9.01
CA MET A 57 1.53 21.62 8.32
C MET A 57 1.26 21.69 6.82
N VAL A 58 1.52 22.88 6.25
CA VAL A 58 1.50 23.09 4.79
C VAL A 58 2.49 22.15 4.11
N LYS A 59 2.15 21.68 2.90
CA LYS A 59 3.06 20.88 2.07
C LYS A 59 4.38 21.63 1.89
N GLY A 60 5.49 21.01 2.31
CA GLY A 60 6.81 21.62 2.21
C GLY A 60 7.93 20.70 2.70
N LYS A 61 9.18 21.16 2.55
CA LYS A 61 10.38 20.39 2.92
C LYS A 61 10.39 19.97 4.39
N LYS A 62 9.99 20.87 5.31
CA LYS A 62 9.92 20.60 6.75
C LYS A 62 8.93 19.47 7.09
N ARG A 63 7.76 19.48 6.44
CA ARG A 63 6.73 18.43 6.60
C ARG A 63 7.25 17.06 6.15
N ASN A 64 7.87 17.01 4.98
CA ASN A 64 8.41 15.76 4.44
C ASN A 64 9.54 15.19 5.32
N ALA A 65 10.38 16.05 5.91
CA ALA A 65 11.42 15.62 6.84
C ALA A 65 10.84 14.95 8.11
N ILE A 66 9.70 15.44 8.63
CA ILE A 66 9.02 14.82 9.77
C ILE A 66 8.46 13.45 9.38
N PHE A 67 7.80 13.34 8.23
CA PHE A 67 7.29 12.05 7.74
C PHE A 67 8.41 11.04 7.43
N ASP A 68 9.56 11.49 6.93
CA ASP A 68 10.72 10.62 6.70
C ASP A 68 11.29 10.09 8.03
N LYS A 69 11.43 10.97 9.04
CA LYS A 69 11.84 10.56 10.40
C LYS A 69 10.88 9.56 11.01
N LEU A 70 9.57 9.81 10.91
CA LEU A 70 8.54 8.90 11.41
C LEU A 70 8.55 7.56 10.66
N SER A 71 8.64 7.58 9.34
CA SER A 71 8.69 6.37 8.52
C SER A 71 9.89 5.49 8.89
N LYS A 72 11.06 6.09 9.12
CA LYS A 72 12.26 5.38 9.60
C LYS A 72 12.08 4.83 11.02
N LYS A 73 11.50 5.60 11.93
CA LYS A 73 11.26 5.19 13.33
C LYS A 73 10.32 3.98 13.42
N PHE A 74 9.28 3.93 12.60
CA PHE A 74 8.28 2.85 12.60
C PHE A 74 8.56 1.74 11.58
N GLY A 75 9.66 1.83 10.83
CA GLY A 75 10.03 0.82 9.84
C GLY A 75 9.05 0.72 8.67
N VAL A 76 8.47 1.84 8.24
CA VAL A 76 7.52 1.96 7.11
C VAL A 76 8.29 2.36 5.84
N THR A 77 9.46 1.75 5.63
CA THR A 77 10.30 2.01 4.45
C THR A 77 10.37 0.78 3.56
N LYS A 78 10.67 1.01 2.27
CA LYS A 78 10.92 -0.06 1.30
C LYS A 78 12.01 -1.03 1.79
N PHE A 79 13.06 -0.50 2.42
CA PHE A 79 14.15 -1.29 2.96
C PHE A 79 13.70 -2.23 4.09
N ASP A 80 12.89 -1.72 5.02
CA ASP A 80 12.39 -2.52 6.15
C ASP A 80 11.45 -3.64 5.68
N LEU A 81 10.64 -3.36 4.65
CA LEU A 81 9.78 -4.37 4.03
C LEU A 81 10.60 -5.44 3.31
N ASN A 82 11.66 -5.04 2.60
CA ASN A 82 12.61 -5.97 1.99
C ASN A 82 13.37 -6.80 3.04
N LYS A 83 13.68 -6.24 4.22
CA LYS A 83 14.28 -7.00 5.33
C LYS A 83 13.28 -8.02 5.89
N PHE A 84 12.03 -7.63 6.06
CA PHE A 84 10.95 -8.49 6.55
C PHE A 84 10.71 -9.69 5.63
N ILE A 85 10.70 -9.47 4.31
CA ILE A 85 10.38 -10.53 3.35
C ILE A 85 11.50 -11.54 3.14
N LYS A 86 12.76 -11.19 3.47
CA LYS A 86 13.92 -12.10 3.32
C LYS A 86 13.69 -13.43 4.04
N SER A 87 13.16 -13.41 5.26
CA SER A 87 12.89 -14.63 6.02
C SER A 87 11.80 -15.49 5.37
N MET A 88 10.77 -14.88 4.79
CA MET A 88 9.73 -15.58 4.04
C MET A 88 10.25 -16.16 2.72
N GLY A 89 11.07 -15.40 2.00
CA GLY A 89 11.69 -15.83 0.75
C GLY A 89 12.56 -17.07 0.94
N GLN A 90 13.27 -17.19 2.07
CA GLN A 90 14.05 -18.39 2.37
C GLN A 90 13.17 -19.63 2.57
N LYS A 91 12.01 -19.49 3.25
CA LYS A 91 11.06 -20.60 3.44
C LYS A 91 10.52 -21.15 2.12
N PHE A 92 10.37 -20.28 1.11
CA PHE A 92 9.79 -20.64 -0.18
C PHE A 92 10.80 -20.66 -1.33
N LYS A 93 12.11 -20.80 -1.03
CA LYS A 93 13.20 -20.74 -2.02
C LYS A 93 13.05 -21.74 -3.18
N GLN A 94 12.39 -22.88 -2.95
CA GLN A 94 12.13 -23.89 -3.99
C GLN A 94 11.06 -23.45 -5.00
N ASN A 95 10.15 -22.54 -4.62
CA ASN A 95 9.01 -22.13 -5.44
C ASN A 95 9.16 -20.71 -5.99
N LEU A 96 9.81 -19.81 -5.25
CA LEU A 96 10.09 -18.44 -5.69
C LEU A 96 11.59 -18.12 -5.63
N GLY A 97 12.08 -17.50 -6.70
CA GLY A 97 13.42 -16.90 -6.72
C GLY A 97 13.51 -15.68 -5.81
N SER A 98 14.71 -15.40 -5.29
CA SER A 98 14.96 -14.25 -4.41
C SER A 98 14.55 -12.92 -5.03
N GLN A 99 14.76 -12.75 -6.34
CA GLN A 99 14.38 -11.56 -7.09
C GLN A 99 12.84 -11.39 -7.14
N MET A 100 12.09 -12.46 -7.43
CA MET A 100 10.62 -12.40 -7.45
C MET A 100 10.06 -12.00 -6.09
N VAL A 101 10.63 -12.54 -5.00
CA VAL A 101 10.22 -12.17 -3.65
C VAL A 101 10.45 -10.67 -3.41
N GLN A 102 11.62 -10.14 -3.79
CA GLN A 102 11.87 -8.70 -3.69
C GLN A 102 10.86 -7.89 -4.50
N GLU A 103 10.62 -8.23 -5.77
CA GLU A 103 9.66 -7.56 -6.64
C GLU A 103 8.24 -7.56 -6.06
N ILE A 104 7.81 -8.65 -5.43
CA ILE A 104 6.51 -8.72 -4.72
C ILE A 104 6.47 -7.71 -3.57
N ALA A 105 7.56 -7.59 -2.80
CA ALA A 105 7.68 -6.60 -1.73
C ALA A 105 7.58 -5.18 -2.28
N GLU A 106 8.29 -4.89 -3.37
CA GLU A 106 8.29 -3.57 -4.01
C GLU A 106 6.90 -3.22 -4.53
N ARG A 107 6.23 -4.17 -5.20
CA ARG A 107 4.87 -4.00 -5.69
C ARG A 107 3.86 -3.75 -4.57
N SER A 108 4.02 -4.44 -3.44
CA SER A 108 3.23 -4.22 -2.23
C SER A 108 3.43 -2.80 -1.70
N PHE A 109 4.69 -2.37 -1.61
CA PHE A 109 5.05 -1.02 -1.16
C PHE A 109 4.50 0.08 -2.07
N THR A 110 4.65 -0.06 -3.39
CA THR A 110 4.08 0.90 -4.35
C THR A 110 2.55 0.99 -4.25
N SER A 111 1.88 -0.14 -4.02
CA SER A 111 0.41 -0.16 -3.83
C SER A 111 0.03 0.61 -2.55
N PHE A 112 0.78 0.42 -1.47
CA PHE A 112 0.62 1.15 -0.22
C PHE A 112 0.88 2.66 -0.37
N GLU A 113 1.95 3.06 -1.07
CA GLU A 113 2.23 4.49 -1.33
C GLU A 113 1.11 5.16 -2.12
N LYS A 114 0.57 4.49 -3.14
CA LYS A 114 -0.58 4.99 -3.92
C LYS A 114 -1.79 5.23 -3.02
N LEU A 115 -2.08 4.28 -2.12
CA LEU A 115 -3.19 4.40 -1.17
C LEU A 115 -3.00 5.59 -0.23
N ILE A 116 -1.81 5.77 0.36
CA ILE A 116 -1.54 6.92 1.24
C ILE A 116 -1.66 8.24 0.48
N ARG A 117 -1.09 8.33 -0.73
CA ARG A 117 -1.18 9.55 -1.55
C ARG A 117 -2.63 9.91 -1.83
N LYS A 118 -3.47 8.93 -2.17
CA LYS A 118 -4.90 9.14 -2.40
C LYS A 118 -5.62 9.62 -1.13
N MET A 119 -5.37 8.96 0.01
CA MET A 119 -5.94 9.38 1.31
C MET A 119 -5.53 10.80 1.70
N LEU A 120 -4.26 11.16 1.51
CA LEU A 120 -3.77 12.50 1.82
C LEU A 120 -4.40 13.57 0.91
N THR A 121 -4.68 13.25 -0.35
CA THR A 121 -5.37 14.16 -1.27
C THR A 121 -6.82 14.39 -0.84
N ILE A 122 -7.55 13.32 -0.50
CA ILE A 122 -8.93 13.43 0.00
C ILE A 122 -8.97 14.24 1.30
N ALA A 123 -8.10 13.93 2.27
CA ALA A 123 -8.03 14.66 3.53
C ALA A 123 -7.67 16.14 3.34
N VAL A 124 -6.87 16.49 2.32
CA VAL A 124 -6.58 17.88 1.96
C VAL A 124 -7.80 18.54 1.30
N MET A 125 -8.54 17.84 0.45
CA MET A 125 -9.80 18.35 -0.11
C MET A 125 -10.85 18.60 0.98
N ASP A 126 -10.98 17.70 1.95
CA ASP A 126 -11.88 17.85 3.10
C ASP A 126 -11.46 18.98 4.06
N ASN A 127 -10.18 19.40 4.04
CA ASN A 127 -9.67 20.52 4.85
C ASN A 127 -9.70 21.87 4.11
N ILE A 128 -9.83 21.84 2.77
CA ILE A 128 -9.98 23.02 1.91
C ILE A 128 -11.46 23.36 1.72
N ILE A 129 -12.31 22.35 1.64
CA ILE A 129 -13.76 22.55 1.69
C ILE A 129 -14.10 22.77 3.17
N SER A 130 -14.36 24.03 3.51
CA SER A 130 -14.82 24.47 4.83
C SER A 130 -15.91 23.56 5.43
N PRO A 131 -16.16 23.59 6.77
CA PRO A 131 -17.22 22.84 7.46
C PRO A 131 -18.63 22.91 6.82
N ILE A 132 -18.85 23.78 5.83
CA ILE A 132 -20.03 23.87 4.97
C ILE A 132 -20.46 22.52 4.36
N THR A 133 -19.56 21.65 3.88
CA THR A 133 -19.99 20.34 3.33
C THR A 133 -20.38 19.33 4.40
N LYS A 134 -19.75 19.36 5.57
CA LYS A 134 -20.18 18.52 6.71
C LYS A 134 -21.54 18.95 7.25
N TYR A 135 -21.82 20.25 7.28
CA TYR A 135 -23.12 20.80 7.69
C TYR A 135 -24.22 20.45 6.67
N ASN A 136 -23.91 20.53 5.37
CA ASN A 136 -24.87 20.19 4.31
C ASN A 136 -25.13 18.68 4.19
N LEU A 137 -24.14 17.82 4.47
CA LEU A 137 -24.38 16.37 4.54
C LEU A 137 -25.21 15.98 5.76
N SER A 138 -24.98 16.59 6.93
CA SER A 138 -25.79 16.38 8.14
C SER A 138 -27.25 16.77 7.93
N ARG A 139 -27.48 17.94 7.32
CA ARG A 139 -28.83 18.47 7.07
C ARG A 139 -29.57 17.74 5.95
N ALA A 140 -28.86 17.19 4.96
CA ALA A 140 -29.45 16.32 3.94
C ALA A 140 -29.89 14.96 4.49
N VAL A 141 -29.19 14.44 5.51
CA VAL A 141 -29.58 13.18 6.19
C VAL A 141 -30.74 13.42 7.18
N GLU A 142 -30.79 14.56 7.85
CA GLU A 142 -31.93 14.94 8.72
C GLU A 142 -33.20 15.29 7.93
N GLY A 143 -33.08 15.90 6.74
CA GLY A 143 -34.22 16.21 5.86
C GLY A 143 -34.83 15.01 5.13
N LEU A 144 -34.20 13.83 5.18
CA LEU A 144 -34.73 12.56 4.66
C LEU A 144 -35.44 11.73 5.74
N ALA A 145 -35.43 12.20 7.00
CA ALA A 145 -36.03 11.52 8.15
C ALA A 145 -37.33 12.19 8.66
N GLN A 146 -37.90 13.13 7.89
CA GLN A 146 -39.26 13.67 8.03
C GLN A 146 -40.10 13.25 6.82
#